data_AF-A0A430QT22-F1
#
_entry.id   AF-A0A430QT22-F1
#
_cell.length_a   1.000
_cell.length_b   1.000
_cell.length_c   1.000
_cell.angle_alpha   90.00
_cell.angle_beta   90.00
_cell.angle_gamma   90.00
#
_symmetry.space_group_name_H-M   'P 1'
#
loop_
_entity.id
_entity.type
_entity.pdbx_description
1 polymer ?
#
loop_
_entity_poly.entity_id
_entity_poly.type
_entity_poly.pdbx_seq_one_letter_code
_entity_poly.pdbx_strand_id
1 'polypeptide(L)'
;LAATGGKYFFNLVKEGDSVMFATDDENERQLWIQAIYRATGQTHKPVPPSKNISGNVDRARKHGLDEFVSVEPWKVNHAELFALLQSKSLDYRMKDSYVSLGWFSPSQMFILDEYCARYGVRGCHRHLCYLSDLLDRAEQGIIIDPAIVHYSYAFCCCHVFGNTQDTNIRTVLVDERQMFMGIRQRLYALLEKQITEFRYYFPFGRPEGALKLTLGLLERVLMKDTGAPASAEEVREVIRRCLEQAALVNYARISEYAAIESKRRTLICVSNLISAVVLDIIIYFSFCH
;
A
#
# COMPACT_ATOMS: atom_id res chain seq x y z
N LEU A 1 1.04 -54.40 5.86
CA LEU A 1 0.00 -54.82 4.89
C LEU A 1 -0.37 -53.59 4.08
N ALA A 2 0.29 -53.39 2.94
CA ALA A 2 -0.01 -52.26 2.06
C ALA A 2 -1.42 -52.45 1.47
N ALA A 3 -2.27 -51.43 1.57
CA ALA A 3 -3.58 -51.45 0.95
C ALA A 3 -3.42 -51.41 -0.58
N THR A 4 -3.44 -52.58 -1.21
CA THR A 4 -3.68 -52.75 -2.66
C THR A 4 -5.13 -52.38 -2.95
N GLY A 5 -5.39 -51.09 -3.19
CA GLY A 5 -6.67 -50.59 -3.66
C GLY A 5 -6.44 -49.47 -4.68
N GLY A 6 -7.24 -49.45 -5.74
CA GLY A 6 -7.12 -48.47 -6.82
C GLY A 6 -7.25 -47.03 -6.33
N LYS A 7 -6.56 -46.09 -6.98
CA LYS A 7 -6.49 -44.67 -6.59
C LYS A 7 -7.63 -43.81 -7.14
N TYR A 8 -8.21 -44.20 -8.28
CA TYR A 8 -9.22 -43.43 -9.00
C TYR A 8 -10.48 -44.26 -9.19
N PHE A 9 -11.62 -43.72 -8.76
CA PHE A 9 -12.88 -44.45 -8.69
C PHE A 9 -13.90 -43.93 -9.71
N PHE A 10 -14.78 -44.82 -10.16
CA PHE A 10 -15.98 -44.50 -10.93
C PHE A 10 -17.08 -45.54 -10.67
N ASN A 11 -18.34 -45.11 -10.78
CA ASN A 11 -19.50 -45.96 -10.51
C ASN A 11 -20.29 -46.21 -11.79
N LEU A 12 -20.81 -47.44 -11.91
CA LEU A 12 -21.79 -47.83 -12.90
C LEU A 12 -23.11 -48.12 -12.21
N VAL A 13 -24.17 -47.50 -12.70
CA VAL A 13 -25.52 -47.63 -12.14
C VAL A 13 -26.42 -48.26 -13.19
N LYS A 14 -27.12 -49.33 -12.82
CA LYS A 14 -28.14 -49.98 -13.65
C LYS A 14 -29.32 -50.39 -12.77
N GLU A 15 -30.50 -49.83 -13.03
CA GLU A 15 -31.78 -50.27 -12.43
C GLU A 15 -31.78 -50.38 -10.89
N GLY A 16 -30.99 -49.56 -10.19
CA GLY A 16 -30.86 -49.56 -8.73
C GLY A 16 -29.61 -50.28 -8.20
N ASP A 17 -28.93 -51.06 -9.03
CA ASP A 17 -27.63 -51.64 -8.70
C ASP A 17 -26.51 -50.64 -8.99
N SER A 18 -25.57 -50.50 -8.05
CA SER A 18 -24.39 -49.65 -8.18
C SER A 18 -23.13 -50.48 -7.99
N VAL A 19 -22.29 -50.54 -9.02
CA VAL A 19 -20.98 -51.20 -8.97
C VAL A 19 -19.89 -50.14 -9.03
N MET A 20 -18.98 -50.17 -8.06
CA MET A 20 -17.84 -49.28 -7.99
C MET A 20 -16.59 -49.96 -8.58
N PHE A 21 -15.93 -49.26 -9.48
CA PHE A 21 -14.67 -49.66 -10.09
C PHE A 21 -13.56 -48.73 -9.63
N ALA A 22 -12.35 -49.26 -9.56
CA ALA A 22 -11.15 -48.52 -9.20
C ALA A 22 -10.03 -48.80 -10.21
N THR A 23 -9.22 -47.79 -10.48
CA THR A 23 -8.05 -47.82 -11.39
C THR A 23 -6.87 -47.16 -10.70
N ASP A 24 -5.65 -47.55 -11.05
CA ASP A 24 -4.43 -46.96 -10.47
C ASP A 24 -4.01 -45.67 -11.16
N ASP A 25 -4.42 -45.46 -12.42
CA ASP A 25 -4.12 -44.27 -13.23
C ASP A 25 -5.40 -43.52 -13.66
N GLU A 26 -5.32 -42.18 -13.67
CA GLU A 26 -6.42 -41.30 -14.05
C GLU A 26 -6.73 -41.37 -15.55
N ASN A 27 -5.73 -41.53 -16.42
CA ASN A 27 -5.99 -41.62 -17.86
C ASN A 27 -6.68 -42.93 -18.20
N GLU A 28 -6.27 -44.03 -17.54
CA GLU A 28 -6.94 -45.32 -17.64
C GLU A 28 -8.41 -45.22 -17.21
N ARG A 29 -8.70 -44.55 -16.09
CA ARG A 29 -10.08 -44.25 -15.68
C ARG A 29 -10.88 -43.57 -16.78
N GLN A 30 -10.32 -42.52 -17.40
CA GLN A 30 -11.02 -41.78 -18.45
C GLN A 30 -11.28 -42.65 -19.69
N LEU A 31 -10.33 -43.50 -20.08
CA LEU A 31 -10.50 -44.45 -21.19
C LEU A 31 -11.64 -45.44 -20.91
N TRP A 32 -11.68 -46.01 -19.69
CA TRP A 32 -12.77 -46.89 -19.27
C TRP A 32 -14.13 -46.20 -19.27
N ILE A 33 -14.22 -44.99 -18.71
CA ILE A 33 -15.46 -44.20 -18.72
C ILE A 33 -15.95 -43.94 -20.16
N GLN A 34 -15.05 -43.60 -21.09
CA GLN A 34 -15.40 -43.37 -22.50
C GLN A 34 -15.82 -44.66 -23.22
N ALA A 35 -15.13 -45.76 -22.96
CA ALA A 35 -15.48 -47.06 -23.53
C ALA A 35 -16.86 -47.53 -23.05
N ILE A 36 -17.12 -47.39 -21.74
CA ILE A 36 -18.41 -47.77 -21.16
C ILE A 36 -19.52 -46.85 -21.66
N TYR A 37 -19.30 -45.54 -21.75
CA TYR A 37 -20.26 -44.59 -22.34
C TYR A 37 -20.69 -45.00 -23.76
N ARG A 38 -19.72 -45.40 -24.60
CA ARG A 38 -20.00 -45.88 -25.97
C ARG A 38 -20.74 -47.21 -25.96
N ALA A 39 -20.40 -48.12 -25.05
CA ALA A 39 -21.01 -49.44 -24.96
C ALA A 39 -22.44 -49.40 -24.39
N THR A 40 -22.71 -48.52 -23.42
CA THR A 40 -24.04 -48.41 -22.78
C THR A 40 -24.99 -47.54 -23.58
N GLY A 41 -24.49 -46.64 -24.43
CA GLY A 41 -25.32 -45.70 -25.18
C GLY A 41 -26.11 -44.75 -24.28
N GLN A 42 -25.69 -44.56 -23.02
CA GLN A 42 -26.39 -43.71 -22.07
C GLN A 42 -26.55 -42.28 -22.61
N THR A 43 -27.69 -41.66 -22.34
CA THR A 43 -28.03 -40.32 -22.89
C THR A 43 -27.14 -39.22 -22.30
N HIS A 44 -26.78 -39.34 -21.02
CA HIS A 44 -25.97 -38.35 -20.33
C HIS A 44 -24.47 -38.66 -20.50
N LYS A 45 -23.75 -37.79 -21.19
CA LYS A 45 -22.30 -37.92 -21.35
C LYS A 45 -21.59 -37.72 -19.99
N PRO A 46 -20.71 -38.65 -19.56
CA PRO A 46 -19.89 -38.44 -18.38
C PRO A 46 -19.02 -37.19 -18.56
N VAL A 47 -19.13 -36.25 -17.61
CA VAL A 47 -18.30 -35.05 -17.58
C VAL A 47 -17.17 -35.30 -16.58
N PRO A 48 -15.90 -35.12 -16.97
CA PRO A 48 -14.80 -35.26 -16.02
C PRO A 48 -14.99 -34.25 -14.88
N PRO A 49 -14.69 -34.63 -13.62
CA PRO A 49 -14.82 -33.71 -12.50
C PRO A 49 -14.01 -32.45 -12.80
N SER A 50 -14.64 -31.28 -12.63
CA SER A 50 -13.97 -29.99 -12.79
C SER A 50 -12.88 -29.89 -11.74
N LYS A 51 -11.66 -30.26 -12.11
CA LYS A 51 -10.46 -29.92 -11.35
C LYS A 51 -10.33 -28.40 -11.45
N ASN A 52 -11.01 -27.65 -10.58
CA ASN A 52 -10.90 -26.19 -10.55
C ASN A 52 -9.44 -25.73 -10.35
N ILE A 53 -8.58 -26.61 -9.81
CA ILE A 53 -7.15 -26.40 -9.71
C ILE A 53 -6.44 -26.67 -11.05
N SER A 54 -6.72 -27.79 -11.73
CA SER A 54 -6.04 -28.09 -13.01
C SER A 54 -6.55 -27.23 -14.16
N GLY A 55 -7.83 -26.83 -14.19
CA GLY A 55 -8.38 -25.97 -15.23
C GLY A 55 -7.78 -24.55 -15.21
N ASN A 56 -7.50 -24.01 -14.02
CA ASN A 56 -6.78 -22.74 -13.87
C ASN A 56 -5.30 -22.89 -14.23
N VAL A 57 -4.67 -24.01 -13.85
CA VAL A 57 -3.30 -24.34 -14.28
C VAL A 57 -3.21 -24.44 -15.80
N ASP A 58 -4.06 -25.24 -16.44
CA ASP A 58 -4.09 -25.44 -17.90
C ASP A 58 -4.41 -24.14 -18.64
N ARG A 59 -5.23 -23.26 -18.06
CA ARG A 59 -5.48 -21.92 -18.60
C ARG A 59 -4.26 -21.01 -18.46
N ALA A 60 -3.59 -21.00 -17.31
CA ALA A 60 -2.38 -20.22 -17.08
C ALA A 60 -1.25 -20.65 -18.03
N ARG A 61 -1.07 -21.95 -18.21
CA ARG A 61 -0.14 -22.56 -19.18
C ARG A 61 -0.42 -22.10 -20.61
N LYS A 62 -1.69 -22.10 -21.05
CA LYS A 62 -2.07 -21.57 -22.38
C LYS A 62 -1.73 -20.10 -22.60
N HIS A 63 -1.54 -19.33 -21.54
CA HIS A 63 -1.11 -17.93 -21.60
C HIS A 63 0.40 -17.75 -21.38
N GLY A 64 1.19 -18.82 -21.47
CA GLY A 64 2.65 -18.78 -21.31
C GLY A 64 3.12 -18.63 -19.86
N LEU A 65 2.26 -18.96 -18.88
CA LEU A 65 2.61 -18.90 -17.46
C LEU A 65 3.12 -20.25 -16.91
N ASP A 66 3.54 -21.17 -17.79
CA ASP A 66 4.04 -22.50 -17.43
C ASP A 66 5.14 -22.44 -16.38
N GLU A 67 6.09 -21.52 -16.55
CA GLU A 67 7.21 -21.33 -15.65
C GLU A 67 6.70 -21.00 -14.23
N PHE A 68 5.84 -19.99 -14.09
CA PHE A 68 5.28 -19.56 -12.79
C PHE A 68 4.46 -20.63 -12.08
N VAL A 69 3.73 -21.46 -12.83
CA VAL A 69 2.95 -22.56 -12.26
C VAL A 69 3.84 -23.69 -11.74
N SER A 70 5.02 -23.86 -12.35
CA SER A 70 5.96 -24.92 -11.98
C SER A 70 6.92 -24.54 -10.83
N VAL A 71 7.01 -23.25 -10.47
CA VAL A 71 7.89 -22.80 -9.41
C VAL A 71 7.40 -23.30 -8.05
N GLU A 72 8.31 -23.92 -7.30
CA GLU A 72 8.08 -24.28 -5.91
C GLU A 72 8.02 -23.01 -5.04
N PRO A 73 6.90 -22.72 -4.35
CA PRO A 73 6.72 -21.45 -3.65
C PRO A 73 7.84 -21.15 -2.63
N TRP A 74 8.31 -22.15 -1.89
CA TRP A 74 9.35 -21.97 -0.86
C TRP A 74 10.73 -21.61 -1.40
N LYS A 75 10.96 -21.71 -2.71
CA LYS A 75 12.24 -21.30 -3.34
C LYS A 75 12.27 -19.82 -3.72
N VAL A 76 11.16 -19.09 -3.52
CA VAL A 76 11.01 -17.72 -4.00
C VAL A 76 11.01 -16.71 -2.86
N ASN A 77 11.58 -15.53 -3.10
CA ASN A 77 11.46 -14.41 -2.17
C ASN A 77 10.04 -13.80 -2.25
N HIS A 78 9.14 -14.30 -1.42
CA HIS A 78 7.77 -13.79 -1.37
C HIS A 78 7.65 -12.34 -0.89
N ALA A 79 8.64 -11.81 -0.17
CA ALA A 79 8.63 -10.42 0.27
C ALA A 79 8.81 -9.46 -0.93
N GLU A 80 9.70 -9.79 -1.86
CA GLU A 80 9.91 -9.03 -3.11
C GLU A 80 8.73 -9.15 -4.07
N LEU A 81 8.22 -10.37 -4.26
CA LEU A 81 7.02 -10.59 -5.08
C LEU A 81 5.80 -9.84 -4.53
N PHE A 82 5.64 -9.83 -3.21
CA PHE A 82 4.58 -9.07 -2.57
C PHE A 82 4.75 -7.57 -2.79
N ALA A 83 5.96 -7.04 -2.65
CA ALA A 83 6.22 -5.62 -2.90
C ALA A 83 5.83 -5.24 -4.34
N LEU A 84 6.19 -6.07 -5.32
CA LEU A 84 5.78 -5.87 -6.71
C LEU A 84 4.26 -5.94 -6.89
N LEU A 85 3.60 -6.95 -6.30
CA LEU A 85 2.15 -7.11 -6.36
C LEU A 85 1.41 -5.93 -5.73
N GLN A 86 1.86 -5.47 -4.57
CA GLN A 86 1.31 -4.32 -3.86
C GLN A 86 1.46 -3.05 -4.69
N SER A 87 2.66 -2.78 -5.21
CA SER A 87 2.95 -1.62 -6.03
C SER A 87 2.10 -1.61 -7.30
N LYS A 88 1.98 -2.75 -8.01
CA LYS A 88 1.10 -2.87 -9.19
C LYS A 88 -0.38 -2.75 -8.87
N SER A 89 -0.81 -3.25 -7.71
CA SER A 89 -2.20 -3.08 -7.25
C SER A 89 -2.50 -1.62 -6.97
N LEU A 90 -1.52 -0.88 -6.43
CA LEU A 90 -1.64 0.54 -6.16
C LEU A 90 -1.63 1.34 -7.47
N ASP A 91 -0.71 1.04 -8.40
CA ASP A 91 -0.67 1.62 -9.74
C ASP A 91 -2.05 1.55 -10.42
N TYR A 92 -2.67 0.36 -10.38
CA TYR A 92 -4.00 0.17 -10.95
C TYR A 92 -5.05 1.01 -10.23
N ARG A 93 -5.03 1.01 -8.89
CA ARG A 93 -6.02 1.71 -8.08
C ARG A 93 -5.93 3.23 -8.23
N MET A 94 -4.71 3.76 -8.33
CA MET A 94 -4.42 5.19 -8.49
C MET A 94 -4.83 5.75 -9.85
N LYS A 95 -5.20 4.92 -10.83
CA LYS A 95 -5.87 5.39 -12.06
C LYS A 95 -7.21 6.09 -11.76
N ASP A 96 -7.83 5.73 -10.64
CA ASP A 96 -8.98 6.42 -10.06
C ASP A 96 -8.52 7.24 -8.85
N SER A 97 -7.82 8.34 -9.14
CA SER A 97 -7.08 9.11 -8.14
C SER A 97 -7.99 9.78 -7.10
N TYR A 98 -9.19 10.22 -7.51
CA TYR A 98 -10.10 10.96 -6.63
C TYR A 98 -10.73 10.07 -5.55
N VAL A 99 -10.95 8.79 -5.84
CA VAL A 99 -11.55 7.84 -4.89
C VAL A 99 -10.48 7.04 -4.14
N SER A 100 -9.33 6.79 -4.77
CA SER A 100 -8.27 6.05 -4.10
C SER A 100 -7.57 6.88 -3.04
N LEU A 101 -7.00 8.04 -3.40
CA LEU A 101 -6.12 8.82 -2.52
C LEU A 101 -5.04 7.96 -1.83
N GLY A 102 -4.56 6.91 -2.50
CA GLY A 102 -3.62 5.94 -1.95
C GLY A 102 -4.26 4.70 -1.37
N TRP A 103 -5.55 4.71 -0.98
CA TRP A 103 -6.25 3.55 -0.42
C TRP A 103 -6.52 2.46 -1.46
N PHE A 104 -6.23 1.22 -1.07
CA PHE A 104 -6.69 0.02 -1.76
C PHE A 104 -8.20 -0.17 -1.60
N SER A 105 -8.83 -0.83 -2.58
CA SER A 105 -10.22 -1.28 -2.41
C SER A 105 -10.29 -2.46 -1.41
N PRO A 106 -11.46 -2.73 -0.79
CA PRO A 106 -11.64 -3.87 0.10
C PRO A 106 -11.26 -5.22 -0.56
N SER A 107 -11.54 -5.37 -1.86
CA SER A 107 -11.18 -6.56 -2.62
C SER A 107 -9.68 -6.69 -2.84
N GLN A 108 -8.98 -5.59 -3.11
CA GLN A 108 -7.51 -5.59 -3.22
C GLN A 108 -6.86 -5.93 -1.89
N MET A 109 -7.34 -5.33 -0.79
CA MET A 109 -6.85 -5.63 0.56
C MET A 109 -7.02 -7.11 0.89
N PHE A 110 -8.19 -7.68 0.62
CA PHE A 110 -8.43 -9.11 0.84
C PHE A 110 -7.39 -10.00 0.12
N ILE A 111 -7.09 -9.72 -1.14
CA ILE A 111 -6.11 -10.50 -1.92
C ILE A 111 -4.69 -10.34 -1.35
N LEU A 112 -4.31 -9.11 -1.01
CA LEU A 112 -2.99 -8.81 -0.44
C LEU A 112 -2.82 -9.47 0.94
N ASP A 113 -3.84 -9.42 1.79
CA ASP A 113 -3.83 -10.04 3.12
C ASP A 113 -3.77 -11.57 3.01
N GLU A 114 -4.53 -12.17 2.10
CA GLU A 114 -4.50 -13.61 1.86
C GLU A 114 -3.13 -14.09 1.37
N TYR A 115 -2.48 -13.33 0.48
CA TYR A 115 -1.12 -13.64 0.04
C TYR A 115 -0.14 -13.60 1.23
N CYS A 116 -0.24 -12.58 2.07
CA CYS A 116 0.62 -12.43 3.25
C CYS A 116 0.43 -13.58 4.25
N ALA A 117 -0.82 -13.97 4.50
CA ALA A 117 -1.15 -15.07 5.41
C ALA A 117 -0.60 -16.42 4.90
N ARG A 118 -0.63 -16.65 3.58
CA ARG A 118 -0.13 -17.90 2.97
C ARG A 118 1.38 -18.01 2.94
N TYR A 119 2.07 -16.90 2.66
CA TYR A 119 3.52 -16.91 2.40
C TYR A 119 4.37 -16.25 3.50
N GLY A 120 3.74 -15.83 4.60
CA GLY A 120 4.45 -15.30 5.77
C GLY A 120 5.11 -13.94 5.53
N VAL A 121 4.54 -13.09 4.67
CA VAL A 121 5.08 -11.74 4.42
C VAL A 121 4.81 -10.86 5.64
N ARG A 122 5.89 -10.28 6.19
CA ARG A 122 5.85 -9.54 7.45
C ARG A 122 5.12 -8.21 7.33
N GLY A 123 4.30 -7.88 8.33
CA GLY A 123 3.53 -6.64 8.39
C GLY A 123 4.37 -5.37 8.20
N CYS A 124 5.53 -5.29 8.85
CA CYS A 124 6.39 -4.10 8.75
C CYS A 124 6.89 -3.90 7.32
N HIS A 125 7.45 -4.94 6.68
CA HIS A 125 7.82 -4.91 5.26
C HIS A 125 6.69 -4.41 4.35
N ARG A 126 5.45 -4.89 4.55
CA ARG A 126 4.28 -4.45 3.77
C ARG A 126 4.02 -2.95 3.90
N HIS A 127 4.11 -2.41 5.12
CA HIS A 127 3.89 -0.99 5.36
C HIS A 127 5.06 -0.13 4.88
N LEU A 128 6.30 -0.62 4.96
CA LEU A 128 7.47 0.07 4.42
C LEU A 128 7.40 0.19 2.90
N CYS A 129 7.11 -0.91 2.19
CA CYS A 129 6.91 -0.88 0.74
C CYS A 129 5.78 0.08 0.36
N TYR A 130 4.66 0.01 1.09
CA TYR A 130 3.53 0.91 0.83
C TYR A 130 3.88 2.38 1.06
N LEU A 131 4.56 2.70 2.16
CA LEU A 131 5.02 4.07 2.44
C LEU A 131 5.96 4.57 1.35
N SER A 132 6.88 3.73 0.86
CA SER A 132 7.76 4.09 -0.25
C SER A 132 6.96 4.44 -1.50
N ASP A 133 6.02 3.58 -1.91
CA ASP A 133 5.17 3.84 -3.08
C ASP A 133 4.30 5.11 -2.90
N LEU A 134 3.75 5.33 -1.71
CA LEU A 134 2.94 6.52 -1.41
C LEU A 134 3.78 7.80 -1.47
N LEU A 135 5.01 7.77 -0.94
CA LEU A 135 5.93 8.90 -0.97
C LEU A 135 6.41 9.22 -2.39
N ASP A 136 6.74 8.21 -3.19
CA ASP A 136 7.13 8.40 -4.60
C ASP A 136 6.06 9.19 -5.36
N ARG A 137 4.79 8.93 -5.05
CA ARG A 137 3.62 9.58 -5.66
C ARG A 137 3.38 10.97 -5.10
N ALA A 138 3.47 11.13 -3.79
CA ALA A 138 3.33 12.42 -3.13
C ALA A 138 4.41 13.42 -3.58
N GLU A 139 5.65 12.95 -3.76
CA GLU A 139 6.77 13.75 -4.28
C GLU A 139 6.54 14.20 -5.73
N GLN A 140 5.82 13.41 -6.53
CA GLN A 140 5.36 13.76 -7.88
C GLN A 140 4.13 14.68 -7.91
N GLY A 141 3.61 15.08 -6.74
CA GLY A 141 2.44 15.95 -6.63
C GLY A 141 1.10 15.23 -6.75
N ILE A 142 1.07 13.89 -6.73
CA ILE A 142 -0.18 13.14 -6.65
C ILE A 142 -0.73 13.28 -5.22
N ILE A 143 -2.03 13.59 -5.11
CA ILE A 143 -2.69 13.72 -3.82
C ILE A 143 -2.86 12.34 -3.18
N ILE A 144 -2.29 12.19 -1.99
CA ILE A 144 -2.43 11.01 -1.12
C ILE A 144 -3.15 11.44 0.15
N ASP A 145 -4.06 10.59 0.65
CA ASP A 145 -4.71 10.80 1.94
C ASP A 145 -3.65 10.74 3.06
N PRO A 146 -3.47 11.82 3.83
CA PRO A 146 -2.51 11.82 4.94
C PRO A 146 -2.78 10.71 5.96
N ALA A 147 -4.04 10.32 6.18
CA ALA A 147 -4.41 9.32 7.17
C ALA A 147 -3.72 7.96 6.93
N ILE A 148 -3.53 7.57 5.66
CA ILE A 148 -2.89 6.31 5.32
C ILE A 148 -1.37 6.33 5.59
N VAL A 149 -0.73 7.47 5.36
CA VAL A 149 0.68 7.69 5.66
C VAL A 149 0.88 7.69 7.17
N HIS A 150 0.01 8.40 7.90
CA HIS A 150 0.01 8.42 9.37
C HIS A 150 -0.10 7.02 9.98
N TYR A 151 -1.05 6.22 9.52
CA TYR A 151 -1.28 4.87 10.02
C TYR A 151 -0.08 3.97 9.74
N SER A 152 0.36 3.92 8.48
CA SER A 152 1.47 3.05 8.06
C SER A 152 2.79 3.44 8.70
N TYR A 153 3.06 4.75 8.84
CA TYR A 153 4.25 5.24 9.54
C TYR A 153 4.21 4.89 11.02
N ALA A 154 3.08 5.08 11.71
CA ALA A 154 2.95 4.72 13.12
C ALA A 154 3.18 3.23 13.35
N PHE A 155 2.62 2.38 12.49
CA PHE A 155 2.84 0.93 12.54
C PHE A 155 4.34 0.59 12.44
N CYS A 156 5.03 1.14 11.44
CA CYS A 156 6.47 0.89 11.26
C CYS A 156 7.31 1.48 12.40
N CYS A 157 6.98 2.67 12.87
CA CYS A 157 7.66 3.37 13.95
C CYS A 157 7.62 2.55 15.25
N CYS A 158 6.43 2.07 15.65
CA CYS A 158 6.27 1.20 16.82
C CYS A 158 7.03 -0.12 16.65
N HIS A 159 7.05 -0.69 15.45
CA HIS A 159 7.80 -1.92 15.17
C HIS A 159 9.32 -1.71 15.32
N VAL A 160 9.85 -0.62 14.73
CA VAL A 160 11.29 -0.33 14.70
C VAL A 160 11.83 0.12 16.05
N PHE A 161 11.13 1.03 16.73
CA PHE A 161 11.58 1.60 17.99
C PHE A 161 11.09 0.84 19.23
N GLY A 162 10.10 -0.03 19.07
CA GLY A 162 9.43 -0.73 20.16
C GLY A 162 8.35 0.15 20.81
N ASN A 163 7.36 -0.49 21.43
CA ASN A 163 6.44 0.20 22.31
C ASN A 163 7.09 0.27 23.70
N THR A 164 7.00 1.41 24.38
CA THR A 164 7.63 1.66 25.68
C THR A 164 7.20 0.68 26.79
N GLN A 165 6.18 -0.16 26.52
CA GLN A 165 5.59 -1.09 27.48
C GLN A 165 5.92 -2.58 27.23
N ASP A 166 6.53 -2.97 26.11
CA ASP A 166 6.81 -4.39 25.84
C ASP A 166 8.31 -4.73 25.75
N THR A 167 8.61 -5.81 26.43
CA THR A 167 9.90 -6.40 26.79
C THR A 167 10.78 -6.78 25.59
N ASN A 168 11.93 -6.12 25.47
CA ASN A 168 13.28 -6.61 25.11
C ASN A 168 13.54 -7.52 23.89
N ILE A 169 12.57 -7.86 23.04
CA ILE A 169 12.81 -8.59 21.79
C ILE A 169 12.32 -7.76 20.60
N ARG A 170 13.26 -7.11 19.92
CA ARG A 170 13.01 -6.43 18.64
C ARG A 170 13.14 -7.46 17.52
N THR A 171 12.04 -7.74 16.81
CA THR A 171 12.02 -8.69 15.68
C THR A 171 12.22 -8.00 14.32
N VAL A 172 12.73 -6.77 14.34
CA VAL A 172 12.95 -5.93 13.16
C VAL A 172 14.18 -6.42 12.41
N LEU A 173 14.08 -6.60 11.10
CA LEU A 173 15.26 -6.93 10.28
C LEU A 173 16.11 -5.68 10.03
N VAL A 174 17.40 -5.88 9.80
CA VAL A 174 18.33 -4.79 9.48
C VAL A 174 17.86 -4.03 8.24
N ASP A 175 17.43 -4.76 7.20
CA ASP A 175 16.95 -4.17 5.94
C ASP A 175 15.69 -3.33 6.14
N GLU A 176 14.73 -3.82 6.95
CA GLU A 176 13.52 -3.06 7.30
C GLU A 176 13.86 -1.78 8.08
N ARG A 177 14.82 -1.86 9.01
CA ARG A 177 15.27 -0.69 9.78
C ARG A 177 15.92 0.33 8.86
N GLN A 178 16.77 -0.10 7.93
CA GLN A 178 17.43 0.78 6.98
C GLN A 178 16.40 1.45 6.04
N MET A 179 15.45 0.67 5.52
CA MET A 179 14.36 1.17 4.68
C MET A 179 13.50 2.18 5.44
N PHE A 180 13.17 1.90 6.70
CA PHE A 180 12.42 2.81 7.56
C PHE A 180 13.14 4.15 7.75
N MET A 181 14.46 4.14 8.03
CA MET A 181 15.22 5.38 8.20
C MET A 181 15.25 6.22 6.92
N GLY A 182 15.36 5.57 5.75
CA GLY A 182 15.24 6.25 4.45
C GLY A 182 13.86 6.87 4.24
N ILE A 183 12.79 6.12 4.49
CA ILE A 183 11.40 6.60 4.42
C ILE A 183 11.17 7.76 5.38
N ARG A 184 11.68 7.66 6.61
CA ARG A 184 11.57 8.70 7.63
C ARG A 184 12.21 10.01 7.18
N GLN A 185 13.40 9.94 6.58
CA GLN A 185 14.09 11.13 6.05
C GLN A 185 13.31 11.75 4.88
N ARG A 186 12.80 10.94 3.96
CA ARG A 186 11.98 11.41 2.84
C ARG A 186 10.67 12.06 3.31
N LEU A 187 9.99 11.41 4.25
CA LEU A 187 8.76 11.93 4.85
C LEU A 187 9.02 13.25 5.60
N TYR A 188 10.13 13.36 6.33
CA TYR A 188 10.52 14.63 6.96
C TYR A 188 10.63 15.76 5.94
N ALA A 189 11.36 15.55 4.85
CA ALA A 189 11.52 16.56 3.79
C ALA A 189 10.19 16.93 3.12
N LEU A 190 9.31 15.94 2.90
CA LEU A 190 7.97 16.18 2.35
C LEU A 190 7.12 17.04 3.30
N LEU A 191 7.12 16.74 4.61
CA LEU A 191 6.38 17.50 5.61
C LEU A 191 6.93 18.92 5.76
N GLU A 192 8.25 19.07 5.79
CA GLU A 192 8.92 20.37 5.83
C GLU A 192 8.51 21.24 4.63
N LYS A 193 8.47 20.65 3.42
CA LYS A 193 7.96 21.33 2.22
C LYS A 193 6.48 21.70 2.35
N GLN A 194 5.63 20.79 2.83
CA GLN A 194 4.20 21.05 2.99
C GLN A 194 3.91 22.16 4.00
N ILE A 195 4.69 22.25 5.09
CA ILE A 195 4.57 23.30 6.10
C ILE A 195 5.14 24.63 5.58
N THR A 196 6.26 24.60 4.86
CA THR A 196 6.86 25.80 4.24
C THR A 196 5.93 26.39 3.17
N GLU A 197 5.29 25.54 2.36
CA GLU A 197 4.36 25.93 1.31
C GLU A 197 2.89 25.74 1.74
N PHE A 198 2.57 25.99 3.02
CA PHE A 198 1.26 25.68 3.59
C PHE A 198 0.09 26.36 2.86
N ARG A 199 0.30 27.52 2.22
CA ARG A 199 -0.74 28.17 1.39
C ARG A 199 -1.14 27.37 0.16
N TYR A 200 -0.20 26.60 -0.38
CA TYR A 200 -0.43 25.74 -1.54
C TYR A 200 -1.03 24.40 -1.11
N TYR A 201 -0.48 23.78 -0.06
CA TYR A 201 -0.92 22.47 0.40
C TYR A 201 -2.17 22.50 1.29
N PHE A 202 -2.42 23.62 1.98
CA PHE A 202 -3.57 23.83 2.88
C PHE A 202 -4.26 25.18 2.61
N PRO A 203 -4.80 25.39 1.39
CA PRO A 203 -5.42 26.66 1.03
C PRO A 203 -6.60 26.96 1.97
N PHE A 204 -6.57 28.13 2.62
CA PHE A 204 -7.59 28.55 3.59
C PHE A 204 -7.85 27.53 4.72
N GLY A 205 -6.84 26.74 5.09
CA GLY A 205 -6.98 25.70 6.11
C GLY A 205 -7.84 24.51 5.68
N ARG A 206 -8.06 24.32 4.38
CA ARG A 206 -8.76 23.17 3.81
C ARG A 206 -7.76 22.12 3.30
N PRO A 207 -8.06 20.81 3.45
CA PRO A 207 -9.17 20.28 4.24
C PRO A 207 -9.00 20.56 5.74
N GLU A 208 -10.12 20.66 6.45
CA GLU A 208 -10.14 21.07 7.87
C GLU A 208 -9.33 20.09 8.73
N GLY A 209 -8.45 20.61 9.57
CA GLY A 209 -7.58 19.79 10.43
C GLY A 209 -6.37 19.15 9.73
N ALA A 210 -6.22 19.26 8.40
CA ALA A 210 -5.12 18.63 7.68
C ALA A 210 -3.73 19.15 8.09
N LEU A 211 -3.60 20.46 8.33
CA LEU A 211 -2.37 21.06 8.85
C LEU A 211 -2.04 20.52 10.25
N LYS A 212 -3.04 20.40 11.12
CA LYS A 212 -2.87 19.85 12.48
C LYS A 212 -2.40 18.40 12.43
N LEU A 213 -2.98 17.59 11.53
CA LEU A 213 -2.54 16.21 11.30
C LEU A 213 -1.09 16.19 10.81
N THR A 214 -0.76 17.01 9.81
CA THR A 214 0.61 17.13 9.26
C THR A 214 1.65 17.43 10.34
N LEU A 215 1.34 18.37 11.24
CA LEU A 215 2.21 18.68 12.39
C LEU A 215 2.30 17.51 13.38
N GLY A 216 1.19 16.83 13.66
CA GLY A 216 1.20 15.62 14.49
C GLY A 216 2.01 14.47 13.86
N LEU A 217 2.11 14.39 12.52
CA LEU A 217 3.01 13.46 11.85
C LEU A 217 4.46 13.89 12.01
N LEU A 218 4.74 15.18 11.84
CA LEU A 218 6.08 15.74 12.02
C LEU A 218 6.63 15.43 13.41
N GLU A 219 5.83 15.61 14.46
CA GLU A 219 6.20 15.25 15.84
C GLU A 219 6.66 13.78 15.95
N ARG A 220 5.92 12.85 15.32
CA ARG A 220 6.28 11.43 15.30
C ARG A 220 7.52 11.15 14.45
N VAL A 221 7.71 11.88 13.37
CA VAL A 221 8.90 11.77 12.50
C VAL A 221 10.15 12.27 13.22
N LEU A 222 10.00 13.24 14.12
CA LEU A 222 11.07 13.78 14.94
C LEU A 222 11.43 12.92 16.17
N MET A 223 10.70 11.83 16.46
CA MET A 223 11.04 10.90 17.55
C MET A 223 12.50 10.44 17.49
N LYS A 224 13.20 10.41 18.62
CA LYS A 224 14.60 10.03 18.70
C LYS A 224 14.79 8.56 18.34
N ASP A 225 15.98 8.18 17.89
CA ASP A 225 16.29 6.80 17.52
C ASP A 225 16.20 5.81 18.70
N THR A 226 16.20 6.34 19.92
CA THR A 226 15.92 5.60 21.15
C THR A 226 14.44 5.25 21.34
N GLY A 227 13.55 5.76 20.49
CA GLY A 227 12.10 5.69 20.65
C GLY A 227 11.53 6.79 21.55
N ALA A 228 12.37 7.65 22.13
CA ALA A 228 11.90 8.78 22.94
C ALA A 228 11.22 9.84 22.03
N PRO A 229 10.10 10.44 22.46
CA PRO A 229 9.50 11.55 21.73
C PRO A 229 10.47 12.73 21.61
N ALA A 230 10.34 13.50 20.53
CA ALA A 230 11.02 14.78 20.40
C ALA A 230 10.55 15.75 21.50
N SER A 231 11.42 16.65 21.96
CA SER A 231 11.00 17.69 22.89
C SER A 231 10.12 18.71 22.18
N ALA A 232 9.28 19.42 22.94
CA ALA A 232 8.45 20.49 22.40
C ALA A 232 9.31 21.61 21.78
N GLU A 233 10.53 21.83 22.30
CA GLU A 233 11.48 22.79 21.75
C GLU A 233 12.02 22.34 20.38
N GLU A 234 12.38 21.06 20.22
CA GLU A 234 12.86 20.50 18.95
C GLU A 234 11.81 20.64 17.85
N VAL A 235 10.55 20.33 18.16
CA VAL A 235 9.43 20.48 17.21
C VAL A 235 9.18 21.95 16.88
N ARG A 236 9.13 22.83 17.88
CA ARG A 236 8.94 24.27 17.69
C ARG A 236 10.05 24.90 16.85
N GLU A 237 11.29 24.45 17.01
CA GLU A 237 12.42 24.90 16.20
C GLU A 237 12.23 24.61 14.72
N VAL A 238 11.83 23.38 14.39
CA VAL A 238 11.56 22.97 13.00
C VAL A 238 10.42 23.79 12.42
N ILE A 239 9.30 23.93 13.15
CA ILE A 239 8.15 24.70 12.69
C ILE A 239 8.55 26.16 12.44
N ARG A 240 9.31 26.78 13.36
CA ARG A 240 9.75 28.17 13.20
C ARG A 240 10.58 28.36 11.93
N ARG A 241 11.55 27.48 11.67
CA ARG A 241 12.36 27.52 10.43
C ARG A 241 11.50 27.36 9.19
N CYS A 242 10.50 26.47 9.21
CA CYS A 242 9.55 26.33 8.10
C CYS A 242 8.75 27.61 7.87
N LEU A 243 8.30 28.28 8.94
CA LEU A 243 7.51 29.52 8.86
C LEU A 243 8.36 30.73 8.41
N GLU A 244 9.61 30.81 8.85
CA GLU A 244 10.58 31.81 8.38
C GLU A 244 10.84 31.63 6.87
N GLN A 245 11.06 30.39 6.43
CA GLN A 245 11.22 30.08 5.02
C GLN A 245 9.94 30.34 4.22
N ALA A 246 8.77 30.03 4.78
CA ALA A 246 7.47 30.31 4.18
C ALA A 246 7.29 31.81 3.94
N ALA A 247 7.66 32.65 4.92
CA ALA A 247 7.64 34.09 4.80
C ALA A 247 8.52 34.55 3.62
N LEU A 248 9.77 34.06 3.54
CA LEU A 248 10.67 34.39 2.43
C LEU A 248 10.08 34.02 1.06
N VAL A 249 9.57 32.79 0.91
CA VAL A 249 8.95 32.33 -0.34
C VAL A 249 7.73 33.19 -0.70
N ASN A 250 6.91 33.54 0.29
CA ASN A 250 5.73 34.38 0.10
C ASN A 250 6.11 35.81 -0.32
N TYR A 251 7.07 36.43 0.37
CA TYR A 251 7.56 37.77 0.02
C TYR A 251 8.18 37.79 -1.38
N ALA A 252 8.98 36.78 -1.73
CA ALA A 252 9.57 36.67 -3.06
C ALA A 252 8.49 36.60 -4.15
N ARG A 253 7.53 35.66 -4.04
CA ARG A 253 6.40 35.53 -4.99
C ARG A 253 5.60 36.82 -5.11
N ILE A 254 5.27 37.44 -3.98
CA ILE A 254 4.52 38.71 -3.94
C ILE A 254 5.30 39.84 -4.62
N SER A 255 6.61 39.94 -4.37
CA SER A 255 7.45 40.97 -4.99
C SER A 255 7.53 40.82 -6.51
N GLU A 256 7.57 39.58 -7.02
CA GLU A 256 7.49 39.28 -8.45
C GLU A 256 6.14 39.69 -9.05
N TYR A 257 5.02 39.34 -8.39
CA TYR A 257 3.68 39.76 -8.81
C TYR A 257 3.55 41.28 -8.84
N ALA A 258 4.00 41.98 -7.79
CA ALA A 258 3.98 43.43 -7.72
C ALA A 258 4.85 44.08 -8.80
N ALA A 259 6.01 43.51 -9.13
CA ALA A 259 6.86 43.99 -10.22
C ALA A 259 6.16 43.86 -11.59
N ILE A 260 5.45 42.75 -11.83
CA ILE A 260 4.67 42.54 -13.07
C ILE A 260 3.46 43.48 -13.12
N GLU A 261 2.76 43.70 -12.01
CA GLU A 261 1.55 44.52 -11.95
C GLU A 261 1.84 46.03 -11.93
N SER A 262 3.03 46.45 -11.44
CA SER A 262 3.51 47.83 -11.55
C SER A 262 3.63 48.29 -13.02
N LYS A 263 3.90 47.36 -13.95
CA LYS A 263 3.85 47.62 -15.40
C LYS A 263 2.42 47.78 -15.94
N ARG A 264 1.39 47.36 -15.20
CA ARG A 264 -0.04 47.39 -15.60
C ARG A 264 -0.91 48.43 -14.86
N ARG A 265 -0.38 49.20 -13.89
CA ARG A 265 -1.10 50.27 -13.15
C ARG A 265 -2.48 49.85 -12.60
N THR A 266 -2.51 48.92 -11.64
CA THR A 266 -3.73 48.62 -10.86
C THR A 266 -3.50 48.77 -9.36
N LEU A 267 -4.34 49.56 -8.68
CA LEU A 267 -4.34 49.86 -7.23
C LEU A 267 -4.74 48.67 -6.33
N ILE A 268 -4.99 47.49 -6.90
CA ILE A 268 -5.54 46.31 -6.22
C ILE A 268 -4.48 45.60 -5.35
N CYS A 269 -3.19 45.90 -5.56
CA CYS A 269 -2.07 45.16 -4.99
C CYS A 269 -1.90 45.34 -3.46
N VAL A 270 -2.17 46.52 -2.89
CA VAL A 270 -1.82 46.84 -1.49
C VAL A 270 -2.76 46.17 -0.48
N SER A 271 -4.06 46.04 -0.77
CA SER A 271 -5.00 45.39 0.15
C SER A 271 -4.76 43.87 0.24
N ASN A 272 -4.43 43.23 -0.87
CA ASN A 272 -4.08 41.81 -0.91
C ASN A 272 -2.73 41.54 -0.22
N LEU A 273 -1.77 42.49 -0.33
CA LEU A 273 -0.49 42.48 0.38
C LEU A 273 -0.69 42.44 1.90
N ILE A 274 -1.52 43.36 2.40
CA ILE A 274 -1.78 43.51 3.84
C ILE A 274 -2.56 42.30 4.35
N SER A 275 -3.56 41.82 3.62
CA SER A 275 -4.29 40.59 4.01
C SER A 275 -3.40 39.36 4.04
N ALA A 276 -2.47 39.18 3.08
CA ALA A 276 -1.55 38.04 3.07
C ALA A 276 -0.54 38.10 4.23
N VAL A 277 0.06 39.25 4.49
CA VAL A 277 1.03 39.40 5.61
C VAL A 277 0.32 39.26 6.95
N VAL A 278 -0.89 39.81 7.10
CA VAL A 278 -1.69 39.71 8.33
C VAL A 278 -2.16 38.27 8.57
N LEU A 279 -2.53 37.51 7.54
CA LEU A 279 -2.89 36.09 7.71
C LEU A 279 -1.68 35.22 8.11
N ASP A 280 -0.50 35.50 7.55
CA ASP A 280 0.75 34.83 7.95
C ASP A 280 1.11 35.13 9.42
N ILE A 281 0.95 36.39 9.83
CA ILE A 281 1.17 36.83 11.22
C ILE A 281 0.12 36.21 12.17
N ILE A 282 -1.15 36.16 11.78
CA ILE A 282 -2.22 35.56 12.61
C ILE A 282 -2.00 34.06 12.78
N ILE A 283 -1.64 33.34 11.71
CA ILE A 283 -1.34 31.90 11.79
C ILE A 283 -0.08 31.66 12.63
N TYR A 284 0.97 32.48 12.46
CA TYR A 284 2.16 32.43 13.31
C TYR A 284 1.83 32.66 14.79
N PHE A 285 1.00 33.66 15.11
CA PHE A 285 0.56 33.94 16.48
C PHE A 285 -0.37 32.88 17.07
N SER A 286 -1.23 32.25 16.26
CA SER A 286 -2.09 31.14 16.73
C SER A 286 -1.34 29.83 16.96
N PHE A 287 -0.11 29.68 16.44
CA PHE A 287 0.71 28.48 16.61
C PHE A 287 1.87 28.65 17.61
N CYS A 288 2.34 29.87 17.84
CA CYS A 288 3.44 30.14 18.79
C CYS A 288 2.98 30.34 20.24
N HIS A 289 1.68 30.36 20.53
CA HIS A 289 1.10 30.55 21.86
C HIS A 289 0.29 29.36 22.32
#